data_AF-A0A1X6Y5N2-F1
#
_entry.id   AF-A0A1X6Y5N2-F1
#
_cell.length_a   1.000
_cell.length_b   1.000
_cell.length_c   1.000
_cell.angle_alpha   90.00
_cell.angle_beta   90.00
_cell.angle_gamma   90.00
#
_symmetry.space_group_name_H-M   'P 1'
#
loop_
_entity.id
_entity.type
_entity.pdbx_description
1 polymer ?
#
loop_
_entity_poly.entity_id
_entity_poly.type
_entity_poly.pdbx_seq_one_letter_code
_entity_poly.pdbx_strand_id
1 'polypeptide(L)'
;MRSLFYVFTACAVIALAFWAYHENYKTQTVQTEAERLQREISEARARLRVLNAEWAYLNRPDRLRDLAEINFEKLGLLPLQPDQFGNVDQVSFPRSDENETIFSIVNGIEVSNSGALTETYP
;
A
#
# COMPACT_ATOMS: atom_id res chain seq x y z
N MET A 1 -62.18 -20.10 -7.74
CA MET A 1 -61.22 -20.14 -6.60
C MET A 1 -59.86 -20.69 -6.98
N ARG A 2 -59.73 -21.93 -7.51
CA ARG A 2 -58.42 -22.54 -7.82
C ARG A 2 -57.60 -21.82 -8.92
N SER A 3 -58.25 -21.28 -9.95
CA SER A 3 -57.59 -20.54 -11.03
C SER A 3 -56.89 -19.25 -10.55
N LEU A 4 -57.47 -18.57 -9.57
CA LEU A 4 -56.87 -17.37 -8.98
C LEU A 4 -55.56 -17.68 -8.27
N PHE A 5 -55.50 -18.80 -7.55
CA PHE A 5 -54.27 -19.24 -6.91
C PHE A 5 -53.17 -19.53 -7.93
N TYR A 6 -53.49 -20.20 -9.05
CA TYR A 6 -52.50 -20.47 -10.10
C TYR A 6 -51.96 -19.20 -10.73
N VAL A 7 -52.83 -18.24 -11.07
CA VAL A 7 -52.42 -16.94 -11.61
C VAL A 7 -51.54 -16.18 -10.60
N PHE A 8 -51.92 -16.19 -9.32
CA PHE A 8 -51.16 -15.54 -8.28
C PHE A 8 -49.76 -16.15 -8.09
N THR A 9 -49.66 -17.48 -8.06
CA THR A 9 -48.35 -18.16 -8.01
C THR A 9 -47.50 -17.90 -9.25
N ALA A 10 -48.10 -17.87 -10.44
CA ALA A 10 -47.37 -17.56 -11.67
C ALA A 10 -46.81 -16.12 -11.63
N CYS A 11 -47.62 -15.15 -11.20
CA CYS A 11 -47.17 -13.77 -10.99
C CYS A 11 -46.05 -13.68 -9.93
N ALA A 12 -46.16 -14.43 -8.83
CA ALA A 12 -45.15 -14.46 -7.79
C ALA A 12 -43.81 -15.02 -8.30
N VAL A 13 -43.84 -16.10 -9.09
CA VAL A 13 -42.64 -16.68 -9.72
C VAL A 13 -41.99 -15.70 -10.70
N ILE A 14 -42.79 -15.03 -11.52
CA ILE A 14 -42.28 -14.01 -12.47
C ILE A 14 -41.64 -12.83 -11.71
N ALA A 15 -42.27 -12.36 -10.64
CA ALA A 15 -41.73 -11.30 -9.80
C ALA A 15 -40.40 -11.70 -9.13
N LEU A 16 -40.29 -12.93 -8.65
CA LEU A 16 -39.05 -13.47 -8.08
C LEU A 16 -37.94 -13.61 -9.12
N ALA A 17 -38.26 -14.07 -10.33
CA ALA A 17 -37.31 -14.15 -11.44
C ALA A 17 -36.77 -12.76 -11.81
N PHE A 18 -37.65 -11.75 -11.87
CA PHE A 18 -37.27 -10.37 -12.14
C PHE A 18 -36.41 -9.79 -11.02
N TRP A 19 -36.76 -10.04 -9.77
CA TRP A 19 -36.00 -9.58 -8.60
C TRP A 19 -34.60 -10.19 -8.55
N ALA A 20 -34.47 -11.50 -8.77
CA ALA A 20 -33.18 -12.19 -8.81
C ALA A 20 -32.28 -11.67 -9.95
N TYR A 21 -32.87 -11.39 -11.12
CA TYR A 21 -32.13 -10.81 -12.24
C TYR A 21 -31.63 -9.38 -11.93
N HIS A 22 -32.47 -8.57 -11.29
CA HIS A 22 -32.13 -7.19 -10.93
C HIS A 22 -31.02 -7.12 -9.86
N GLU A 23 -31.09 -7.96 -8.82
CA GLU A 23 -30.11 -7.98 -7.74
C GLU A 23 -28.71 -8.39 -8.24
N ASN A 24 -28.69 -9.30 -9.21
CA ASN A 24 -27.47 -9.77 -9.84
C ASN A 24 -26.76 -8.64 -10.63
N TYR A 25 -27.51 -7.66 -11.13
CA TYR A 25 -26.93 -6.55 -11.91
C TYR A 25 -26.17 -5.54 -11.03
N LYS A 26 -26.65 -5.29 -9.80
CA LYS A 26 -26.01 -4.32 -8.89
C LYS A 26 -24.68 -4.79 -8.33
N THR A 27 -24.48 -6.10 -8.23
CA THR A 27 -23.23 -6.70 -7.72
C THR A 27 -22.16 -6.79 -8.80
N GLN A 28 -22.55 -7.08 -10.05
CA GLN A 28 -21.61 -7.21 -11.17
C GLN A 28 -20.91 -5.90 -11.54
N THR A 29 -21.59 -4.75 -11.41
CA THR A 29 -20.99 -3.45 -11.73
C THR A 29 -19.87 -3.07 -10.76
N VAL A 30 -20.10 -3.24 -9.46
CA VAL A 30 -19.11 -2.97 -8.41
C VAL A 30 -17.93 -3.94 -8.52
N GLN A 31 -18.19 -5.21 -8.82
CA GLN A 31 -17.13 -6.20 -9.02
C GLN A 31 -16.25 -5.85 -10.23
N THR A 32 -16.85 -5.49 -11.35
CA THR A 32 -16.12 -5.10 -12.58
C THR A 32 -15.24 -3.87 -12.34
N GLU A 33 -15.76 -2.89 -11.59
CA GLU A 33 -15.02 -1.67 -11.28
C GLU A 33 -13.84 -1.95 -10.32
N ALA A 34 -14.05 -2.78 -9.30
CA ALA A 34 -12.99 -3.22 -8.40
C ALA A 34 -11.88 -3.97 -9.16
N GLU A 35 -12.24 -4.85 -10.09
CA GLU A 35 -11.27 -5.54 -10.95
C GLU A 35 -10.50 -4.58 -11.86
N ARG A 36 -11.18 -3.57 -12.43
CA ARG A 36 -10.54 -2.54 -13.24
C ARG A 36 -9.51 -1.76 -12.42
N LEU A 37 -9.90 -1.29 -11.24
CA LEU A 37 -9.01 -0.54 -10.35
C LEU A 37 -7.83 -1.39 -9.88
N GLN A 38 -8.06 -2.66 -9.55
CA GLN A 38 -7.00 -3.59 -9.16
C GLN A 38 -5.97 -3.78 -10.29
N ARG A 39 -6.42 -3.88 -11.55
CA ARG A 39 -5.54 -3.94 -12.71
C ARG A 39 -4.69 -2.66 -12.82
N GLU A 40 -5.31 -1.49 -12.72
CA GLU A 40 -4.60 -0.20 -12.77
C GLU A 40 -3.56 -0.06 -11.65
N ILE A 41 -3.90 -0.46 -10.42
CA ILE A 41 -2.98 -0.49 -9.29
C ILE A 41 -1.80 -1.43 -9.58
N SER A 42 -2.07 -2.61 -10.15
CA SER A 42 -1.02 -3.59 -10.46
C SER A 42 -0.04 -3.06 -11.52
N GLU A 43 -0.54 -2.35 -12.54
CA GLU A 43 0.28 -1.71 -13.56
C GLU A 43 1.12 -0.57 -12.98
N ALA A 44 0.51 0.29 -12.15
CA ALA A 44 1.22 1.38 -11.48
C ALA A 44 2.34 0.85 -10.58
N ARG A 45 2.07 -0.20 -9.80
CA ARG A 45 3.09 -0.88 -8.97
C ARG A 45 4.20 -1.51 -9.80
N ALA A 46 3.88 -2.07 -10.97
CA ALA A 46 4.90 -2.59 -11.89
C ALA A 46 5.83 -1.46 -12.39
N ARG A 47 5.28 -0.31 -12.77
CA ARG A 47 6.07 0.88 -13.16
C ARG A 47 6.95 1.39 -12.03
N LEU A 48 6.42 1.47 -10.81
CA LEU A 48 7.20 1.87 -9.63
C LEU A 48 8.38 0.93 -9.36
N ARG A 49 8.20 -0.40 -9.54
CA ARG A 49 9.30 -1.35 -9.39
C ARG A 49 10.43 -1.10 -10.37
N VAL A 50 10.10 -0.80 -11.63
CA VAL A 50 11.10 -0.47 -12.66
C VAL A 50 11.81 0.83 -12.30
N LEU A 51 11.07 1.88 -11.95
CA LEU A 51 11.67 3.18 -11.60
C LEU A 51 12.58 3.08 -10.36
N ASN A 52 12.19 2.29 -9.36
CA ASN A 52 13.05 2.04 -8.20
C ASN A 52 14.33 1.28 -8.57
N ALA A 53 14.26 0.35 -9.53
CA ALA A 53 15.44 -0.35 -10.03
C ALA A 53 16.36 0.59 -10.83
N GLU A 54 15.80 1.48 -11.64
CA GLU A 54 16.54 2.51 -12.36
C GLU A 54 17.21 3.48 -11.39
N TRP A 55 16.48 3.94 -10.38
CA TRP A 55 17.03 4.80 -9.33
C TRP A 55 18.18 4.11 -8.59
N ALA A 56 18.00 2.84 -8.20
CA ALA A 56 19.04 2.06 -7.54
C ALA A 56 20.28 1.88 -8.43
N TYR A 57 20.09 1.68 -9.74
CA TYR A 57 21.19 1.59 -10.70
C TYR A 57 21.92 2.93 -10.85
N LEU A 58 21.20 4.04 -10.98
CA LEU A 58 21.78 5.37 -11.12
C LEU A 58 22.54 5.81 -9.87
N ASN A 59 22.08 5.42 -8.68
CA ASN A 59 22.67 5.75 -7.39
C ASN A 59 23.69 4.71 -6.88
N ARG A 60 24.20 3.81 -7.74
CA ARG A 60 25.27 2.89 -7.35
C ARG A 60 26.51 3.70 -6.93
N PRO A 61 27.05 3.51 -5.71
CA PRO A 61 28.12 4.35 -5.17
C PRO A 61 29.39 4.29 -6.03
N ASP A 62 29.73 3.12 -6.57
CA ASP A 62 30.91 2.95 -7.43
C ASP A 62 30.77 3.77 -8.72
N ARG A 63 29.61 3.70 -9.39
CA ARG A 63 29.31 4.51 -10.58
C ARG A 63 29.37 6.00 -10.29
N LEU A 64 28.82 6.42 -9.15
CA LEU A 64 28.84 7.84 -8.75
C LEU A 64 30.27 8.33 -8.47
N ARG A 65 31.13 7.48 -7.88
CA ARG A 65 32.55 7.79 -7.69
C ARG A 65 33.27 7.95 -9.03
N ASP A 66 33.10 7.00 -9.94
CA ASP A 66 33.70 7.07 -11.28
C ASP A 66 33.26 8.34 -12.02
N LEU A 67 31.97 8.68 -11.95
CA LEU A 67 31.42 9.91 -12.54
C LEU A 67 31.98 11.18 -11.89
N ALA A 68 32.15 11.20 -10.57
CA ALA A 68 32.73 12.33 -9.85
C ALA A 68 34.21 12.52 -10.20
N GLU A 69 34.97 11.43 -10.35
CA GLU A 69 36.37 11.46 -10.75
C GLU A 69 36.54 12.00 -12.18
N ILE A 70 35.75 11.51 -13.15
CA ILE A 70 35.80 11.99 -14.53
C ILE A 70 35.40 13.48 -14.64
N ASN A 71 34.54 13.97 -13.75
CA ASN A 71 34.09 15.37 -13.73
C ASN A 71 34.76 16.22 -12.64
N PHE A 72 35.92 15.78 -12.13
CA PHE A 72 36.57 16.41 -10.97
C PHE A 72 36.86 17.90 -11.18
N GLU A 73 37.30 18.31 -12.38
CA GLU A 73 37.59 19.72 -12.69
C GLU A 73 36.41 20.66 -12.39
N LYS A 74 35.17 20.18 -12.61
CA LYS A 74 33.95 20.96 -12.39
C LYS A 74 33.39 20.77 -10.98
N LEU A 75 33.45 19.56 -10.46
CA LEU A 75 32.78 19.18 -9.22
C LEU A 75 33.64 19.43 -7.98
N GLY A 76 34.97 19.27 -8.08
CA GLY A 76 35.90 19.40 -6.95
C GLY A 76 35.63 18.45 -5.80
N LEU A 77 34.92 17.34 -6.05
CA LEU A 77 34.49 16.41 -5.01
C LEU A 77 35.62 15.43 -4.68
N LEU A 78 35.89 15.30 -3.38
CA LEU A 78 36.82 14.32 -2.82
C LEU A 78 36.05 13.19 -2.13
N PRO A 79 36.62 11.97 -2.03
CA PRO A 79 36.03 10.91 -1.23
C PRO A 79 35.79 11.37 0.20
N LEU A 80 34.61 11.05 0.73
CA LEU A 80 34.27 11.36 2.11
C LEU A 80 35.20 10.60 3.05
N GLN A 81 35.84 11.30 3.97
CA GLN A 81 36.71 10.68 4.96
C GLN A 81 35.96 10.42 6.28
N PRO A 82 36.33 9.38 7.05
CA PRO A 82 35.65 9.04 8.30
C PRO A 82 35.59 10.18 9.33
N ASP A 83 36.61 11.04 9.35
CA ASP A 83 36.74 12.21 10.21
C ASP A 83 35.77 13.35 9.84
N GLN A 84 35.20 13.34 8.64
CA GLN A 84 34.20 14.31 8.19
C GLN A 84 32.78 13.99 8.67
N PHE A 85 32.55 12.79 9.21
CA PHE A 85 31.29 12.48 9.88
C PHE A 85 31.26 13.11 11.28
N GLY A 86 30.16 13.78 11.61
CA GLY A 86 29.95 14.30 12.96
C GLY A 86 29.81 13.15 13.98
N ASN A 87 30.29 13.39 15.19
CA ASN A 87 30.08 12.45 16.31
C ASN A 87 28.60 12.47 16.72
N VAL A 88 28.10 11.35 17.26
CA VAL A 88 26.71 11.25 17.73
C VAL A 88 26.37 12.36 18.73
N ASP A 89 27.33 12.71 19.59
CA ASP A 89 27.21 13.76 20.61
C ASP A 89 27.12 15.19 20.03
N GLN A 90 27.36 15.35 18.73
CA GLN A 90 27.27 16.63 18.00
C GLN A 90 25.92 16.79 17.28
N VAL A 91 25.05 15.78 17.35
CA VAL A 91 23.69 15.83 16.80
C VAL A 91 22.75 16.37 17.87
N SER A 92 22.28 17.61 17.71
CA SER A 92 21.23 18.16 18.58
C SER A 92 19.95 17.35 18.38
N PHE A 93 19.49 16.66 19.42
CA PHE A 93 18.15 16.10 19.44
C PHE A 93 17.13 17.25 19.52
N PRO A 94 15.98 17.15 18.82
CA PRO A 94 14.89 18.07 19.06
C PRO A 94 14.59 18.07 20.56
N ARG A 95 14.43 19.26 21.13
CA ARG A 95 13.96 19.38 22.52
C ARG A 95 12.66 18.61 22.58
N SER A 96 12.55 17.66 23.49
CA SER A 96 11.26 17.07 23.84
C SER A 96 10.44 18.21 24.41
N ASP A 97 9.71 18.91 23.54
CA ASP A 97 8.72 19.85 23.98
C ASP A 97 7.75 19.00 24.79
N GLU A 98 7.66 19.26 26.10
CA GLU A 98 6.77 18.54 27.04
C GLU A 98 5.28 18.67 26.66
N ASN A 99 5.00 19.37 25.55
CA ASN A 99 3.70 19.62 24.93
C ASN A 99 3.52 18.93 23.56
N GLU A 100 4.52 18.22 23.02
CA GLU A 100 4.29 17.28 21.93
C GLU A 100 3.61 16.05 22.51
N THR A 101 2.28 16.12 22.53
CA THR A 101 1.39 14.99 22.71
C THR A 101 1.91 13.88 21.81
N ILE A 102 2.55 12.86 22.42
CA ILE A 102 2.95 11.61 21.78
C ILE A 102 1.83 11.26 20.81
N PHE A 103 2.16 11.22 19.52
CA PHE A 103 1.26 10.92 18.41
C PHE A 103 0.15 9.98 18.89
N SER A 104 -1.02 10.53 19.18
CA SER A 104 -2.20 9.72 19.43
C SER A 104 -2.40 8.97 18.13
N ILE A 105 -2.24 7.65 18.17
CA ILE A 105 -2.50 6.81 17.01
C ILE A 105 -4.03 6.82 16.84
N VAL A 106 -4.54 7.87 16.20
CA VAL A 106 -5.98 8.11 16.02
C VAL A 106 -6.62 6.99 15.19
N ASN A 107 -5.83 6.23 14.43
CA ASN A 107 -6.27 5.07 13.63
C ASN A 107 -5.30 3.88 13.78
N GLY A 108 -5.13 3.37 14.99
CA GLY A 108 -4.38 2.12 15.19
C GLY A 108 -5.19 0.96 14.62
N ILE A 109 -4.69 0.33 13.55
CA ILE A 109 -5.26 -0.92 13.05
C ILE A 109 -4.68 -2.04 13.92
N GLU A 110 -5.51 -2.61 14.80
CA GLU A 110 -5.14 -3.77 15.61
C GLU A 110 -4.93 -4.98 14.68
N VAL A 111 -3.67 -5.38 14.49
CA VAL A 111 -3.34 -6.62 13.80
C VAL A 111 -3.32 -7.74 14.85
N SER A 112 -4.47 -8.37 15.07
CA SER A 112 -4.53 -9.60 15.87
C SER A 112 -3.83 -10.74 15.13
N ASN A 113 -2.61 -11.07 15.54
CA ASN A 113 -1.95 -12.31 15.15
C ASN A 113 -2.60 -13.48 15.90
N SER A 114 -3.71 -14.00 15.36
CA SER A 114 -4.36 -15.23 15.85
C SER A 114 -3.54 -16.45 15.41
N GLY A 115 -2.45 -16.72 16.12
CA GLY A 115 -1.60 -17.86 15.75
C GLY A 115 -0.32 -18.00 16.54
N ALA A 116 -0.38 -18.00 17.87
CA ALA A 116 0.70 -18.54 18.69
C ALA A 116 0.12 -19.19 19.95
N LEU A 117 -0.55 -20.33 19.75
CA LEU A 117 -0.72 -21.31 20.83
C LEU A 117 0.63 -21.95 21.10
N THR A 118 1.33 -21.54 22.15
CA THR A 118 2.42 -22.35 22.73
C THR A 118 2.40 -22.20 24.24
N GLU A 119 1.68 -23.15 24.83
CA GLU A 119 1.90 -23.85 26.10
C GLU A 119 2.62 -23.12 27.23
N THR A 120 1.84 -22.83 28.27
CA THR A 120 2.32 -22.74 29.65
C THR A 120 2.53 -24.16 30.18
N TYR A 121 3.73 -24.49 30.65
CA TYR A 121 3.96 -25.59 31.61
C TYR A 121 4.79 -25.02 32.80
N PRO A 122 4.62 -25.56 34.02
CA PRO A 122 4.63 -24.88 35.32
C PRO A 122 6.01 -24.52 35.86
#